data_AF-A8A9X9-F1
#
_entry.id   AF-A8A9X9-F1
#
_cell.length_a   1.000
_cell.length_b   1.000
_cell.length_c   1.000
_cell.angle_alpha   90.00
_cell.angle_beta   90.00
_cell.angle_gamma   90.00
#
_symmetry.space_group_name_H-M   'P 1'
#
loop_
_entity.id
_entity.type
_entity.pdbx_description
1 polymer ?
#
loop_
_entity_poly.entity_id
_entity_poly.type
_entity_poly.pdbx_seq_one_letter_code
_entity_poly.pdbx_strand_id
1 'polypeptide(L)'
;METFPLFLALLTVYLFLGLADYFTTLAVVESGEGREVNPIMAPLVAAGEPALWAQLASGALSAAFYLVDPGEALVGLLIVTVLKALVVVNNSINAYLVVLKLRK
;
A
#
# COMPACT_ATOMS: atom_id res chain seq x y z
N MET A 1 -0.31 15.99 22.02
CA MET A 1 -0.80 16.61 20.76
C MET A 1 0.31 17.01 19.80
N GLU A 2 1.55 17.20 20.25
CA GLU A 2 2.67 17.63 19.38
C GLU A 2 3.00 16.64 18.25
N THR A 3 2.71 15.35 18.43
CA THR A 3 2.96 14.30 17.42
C THR A 3 1.85 14.16 16.38
N PHE A 4 0.71 14.84 16.55
CA PHE A 4 -0.46 14.68 15.70
C PHE A 4 -0.22 15.08 14.23
N PRO A 5 0.46 16.20 13.91
CA PRO A 5 0.78 16.54 12.52
C PRO A 5 1.67 15.49 11.85
N LEU A 6 2.65 14.95 12.58
CA LEU A 6 3.52 13.88 12.08
C LEU A 6 2.75 12.59 11.84
N PHE A 7 1.87 12.21 12.77
CA PHE A 7 0.98 11.06 12.62
C PHE A 7 0.12 11.19 11.36
N LEU A 8 -0.53 12.34 11.16
CA LEU A 8 -1.40 12.57 10.01
C LEU A 8 -0.60 12.52 8.69
N ALA A 9 0.60 13.08 8.66
CA ALA A 9 1.49 13.01 7.50
C ALA A 9 1.88 11.56 7.18
N LEU A 10 2.30 10.78 8.18
CA LEU A 10 2.63 9.36 8.00
C LEU A 10 1.42 8.54 7.54
N LEU A 11 0.25 8.78 8.12
CA LEU A 11 -0.98 8.08 7.76
C LEU A 11 -1.38 8.37 6.32
N THR A 12 -1.25 9.62 5.90
CA THR A 12 -1.50 10.05 4.52
C THR A 12 -0.56 9.35 3.55
N VAL A 13 0.74 9.34 3.85
CA VAL A 13 1.75 8.63 3.03
C VAL A 13 1.45 7.14 2.97
N TYR A 14 1.15 6.51 4.11
CA TYR A 14 0.78 5.10 4.17
C TYR A 14 -0.42 4.77 3.27
N LEU A 15 -1.48 5.57 3.32
CA LEU A 15 -2.67 5.38 2.49
C LEU A 15 -2.37 5.54 0.99
N PHE A 16 -1.62 6.57 0.60
CA PHE A 16 -1.20 6.75 -0.79
C PHE A 16 -0.34 5.59 -1.30
N LEU A 17 0.57 5.07 -0.47
CA LEU A 17 1.34 3.89 -0.80
C LEU A 17 0.44 2.65 -0.94
N GLY A 18 -0.58 2.50 -0.08
CA GLY A 18 -1.58 1.43 -0.21
C GLY A 18 -2.37 1.50 -1.53
N LEU A 19 -2.75 2.70 -1.97
CA LEU A 19 -3.41 2.91 -3.27
C LEU A 19 -2.46 2.62 -4.44
N ALA A 20 -1.21 3.08 -4.36
CA ALA A 20 -0.20 2.80 -5.38
C ALA A 20 0.07 1.29 -5.52
N ASP A 21 0.17 0.57 -4.40
CA ASP A 21 0.32 -0.89 -4.36
C ASP A 21 -0.86 -1.59 -5.07
N TYR A 22 -2.08 -1.15 -4.79
CA TYR A 22 -3.29 -1.68 -5.42
C TYR A 22 -3.29 -1.48 -6.94
N PHE A 23 -3.11 -0.24 -7.42
CA PHE A 23 -3.18 0.06 -8.85
C PHE A 23 -2.01 -0.52 -9.64
N THR A 24 -0.80 -0.53 -9.09
CA THR A 24 0.34 -1.19 -9.74
C THR A 24 0.13 -2.69 -9.84
N THR A 25 -0.40 -3.32 -8.79
CA THR A 25 -0.75 -4.75 -8.83
C THR A 25 -1.86 -5.03 -9.86
N LEU A 26 -2.92 -4.20 -9.89
CA LEU A 26 -4.00 -4.33 -10.87
C LEU A 26 -3.48 -4.27 -12.31
N ALA A 27 -2.64 -3.29 -12.64
CA ALA A 27 -2.05 -3.18 -13.97
C ALA A 27 -1.21 -4.41 -14.36
N VAL A 28 -0.46 -4.98 -13.42
CA VAL A 28 0.32 -6.20 -13.68
C VAL A 28 -0.59 -7.41 -13.88
N VAL A 29 -1.65 -7.56 -13.06
CA VAL A 29 -2.63 -8.65 -13.21
C VAL A 29 -3.36 -8.56 -14.55
N GLU A 30 -3.86 -7.39 -14.91
CA GLU A 30 -4.60 -7.17 -16.17
C GLU A 30 -3.74 -7.37 -17.42
N SER A 31 -2.42 -7.20 -17.32
CA SER A 31 -1.50 -7.42 -18.44
C SER A 31 -1.29 -8.89 -18.82
N GLY A 32 -1.64 -9.84 -17.94
CA GLY A 32 -1.42 -11.28 -18.16
C GLY A 32 0.04 -11.74 -18.08
N GLU A 33 1.01 -10.84 -17.89
CA GLU A 33 2.46 -11.13 -17.78
C GLU A 33 2.87 -11.60 -16.37
N GLY A 34 1.93 -12.19 -15.62
CA GLY A 34 1.88 -12.24 -14.16
C GLY A 34 2.93 -13.05 -13.37
N ARG A 35 4.13 -13.29 -13.92
CA ARG A 35 5.22 -13.97 -13.19
C ARG A 35 5.85 -13.12 -12.07
N GLU A 36 5.56 -11.81 -12.04
CA GLU A 36 6.17 -10.85 -11.09
C GLU A 36 5.12 -10.11 -10.22
N VAL A 37 3.86 -10.54 -10.22
CA VAL A 37 2.80 -9.88 -9.44
C VAL A 37 3.08 -10.05 -7.94
N ASN A 38 2.86 -8.99 -7.15
CA ASN A 38 2.84 -9.04 -5.69
C ASN A 38 1.96 -10.19 -5.20
N PRO A 39 2.53 -11.28 -4.64
CA PRO A 39 1.77 -12.50 -4.32
C PRO A 39 0.76 -12.30 -3.19
N ILE A 40 0.88 -11.22 -2.42
CA ILE A 40 -0.03 -10.86 -1.33
C ILE A 40 -1.18 -9.99 -1.85
N MET A 41 -0.89 -9.05 -2.76
CA MET A 41 -1.88 -8.13 -3.30
C MET A 41 -2.65 -8.72 -4.49
N ALA A 42 -2.07 -9.66 -5.26
CA ALA A 42 -2.73 -10.28 -6.41
C ALA A 42 -4.08 -10.95 -6.06
N PRO A 43 -4.16 -11.78 -5.00
CA PRO A 43 -5.42 -12.42 -4.62
C PRO A 43 -6.45 -11.41 -4.13
N LEU A 44 -6.00 -10.33 -3.49
CA LEU A 44 -6.86 -9.25 -3.01
C LEU A 44 -7.42 -8.44 -4.19
N VAL A 45 -6.58 -8.11 -5.17
CA VAL A 45 -7.02 -7.44 -6.40
C VAL A 45 -7.99 -8.31 -7.19
N ALA A 46 -7.76 -9.63 -7.25
CA ALA A 46 -8.71 -10.57 -7.85
C ALA A 46 -10.07 -10.60 -7.13
N ALA A 47 -10.11 -10.25 -5.83
CA ALA A 47 -11.36 -10.08 -5.08
C ALA A 47 -12.06 -8.75 -5.39
N GLY A 48 -11.41 -7.82 -6.09
CA GLY A 48 -11.98 -6.55 -6.57
C GLY A 48 -11.91 -5.41 -5.55
N GLU A 49 -13.00 -4.66 -5.41
CA GLU A 49 -13.12 -3.54 -4.47
C GLU A 49 -12.84 -3.86 -2.98
N PRO A 50 -13.09 -5.08 -2.45
CA PRO A 50 -12.74 -5.43 -1.07
C PRO A 50 -11.28 -5.16 -0.68
N ALA A 51 -10.34 -5.23 -1.63
CA ALA A 51 -8.94 -4.90 -1.37
C ALA A 51 -8.73 -3.40 -1.10
N LEU A 52 -9.45 -2.55 -1.83
CA LEU A 52 -9.43 -1.10 -1.63
C LEU A 52 -10.05 -0.74 -0.26
N TRP A 53 -11.18 -1.36 0.07
CA TRP A 53 -11.84 -1.19 1.37
C TRP A 53 -10.96 -1.63 2.54
N ALA A 54 -10.17 -2.70 2.37
CA ALA A 54 -9.22 -3.15 3.39
C ALA A 54 -8.11 -2.12 3.67
N GLN A 55 -7.63 -1.39 2.64
CA GLN A 55 -6.64 -0.31 2.84
C GLN A 55 -7.23 0.89 3.57
N LEU A 56 -8.49 1.25 3.26
CA LEU A 56 -9.17 2.35 3.98
C LEU A 56 -9.44 1.96 5.43
N ALA A 57 -9.85 0.72 5.69
CA ALA A 57 -10.07 0.19 7.03
C ALA A 57 -8.78 0.16 7.86
N SER A 58 -7.63 -0.20 7.28
CA SER A 58 -6.35 -0.19 8.00
C SER A 58 -5.92 1.22 8.42
N GLY A 59 -6.22 2.24 7.59
CA GLY A 59 -6.02 3.64 7.95
C GLY A 59 -6.92 4.09 9.12
N ALA A 60 -8.19 3.71 9.10
CA ALA A 60 -9.12 4.00 10.19
C ALA A 60 -8.70 3.32 11.51
N LEU A 61 -8.21 2.07 11.46
CA LEU A 61 -7.67 1.36 12.62
C LEU A 61 -6.41 2.05 13.17
N SER A 62 -5.53 2.54 12.31
CA SER A 62 -4.34 3.29 12.73
C SER A 62 -4.72 4.59 13.44
N ALA A 63 -5.74 5.30 12.93
CA ALA A 63 -6.28 6.49 13.58
C ALA A 63 -6.92 6.19 14.94
N ALA A 64 -7.68 5.10 15.04
CA ALA A 64 -8.25 4.66 16.31
C ALA A 64 -7.18 4.29 17.34
N PHE A 65 -6.12 3.59 16.91
CA PHE A 65 -5.02 3.21 17.79
C PHE A 65 -4.23 4.44 18.30
N TYR A 66 -4.03 5.45 17.45
CA TYR A 66 -3.40 6.71 17.86
C TYR A 66 -4.17 7.45 18.97
N LEU A 67 -5.51 7.34 19.01
CA LEU A 67 -6.31 7.94 20.07
C LEU A 67 -6.10 7.26 21.44
N VAL A 68 -5.63 6.00 21.43
CA VAL A 68 -5.39 5.21 22.65
C VAL A 68 -3.93 5.33 23.10
N ASP A 69 -2.98 5.10 22.19
CA ASP A 69 -1.54 5.21 22.46
C ASP A 69 -0.83 5.93 21.29
N PRO A 70 -0.65 7.27 21.39
CA PRO A 70 -0.01 8.05 20.34
C PRO A 70 1.44 7.65 20.05
N GLY A 71 2.17 7.16 21.05
CA GLY A 71 3.60 6.85 20.93
C GLY A 71 3.80 5.55 20.16
N GLU A 72 3.16 4.48 20.61
CA GLU A 72 3.22 3.18 19.94
C GLU A 72 2.57 3.23 18.56
N ALA A 73 1.47 3.94 18.40
CA ALA A 73 0.82 4.10 17.09
C ALA A 73 1.74 4.78 16.07
N LEU A 74 2.52 5.78 16.48
CA LEU A 74 3.43 6.48 15.58
C LEU A 74 4.60 5.59 15.15
N VAL A 75 5.19 4.84 16.08
CA VAL A 75 6.28 3.88 15.79
C VAL A 75 5.77 2.75 14.90
N GLY A 76 4.62 2.17 15.24
CA GLY A 76 3.97 1.13 14.44
C GLY A 76 3.66 1.62 13.03
N LEU A 77 3.04 2.81 12.92
CA LEU A 77 2.72 3.42 11.63
C LEU A 77 3.96 3.71 10.80
N LEU A 78 5.05 4.19 11.40
CA LEU A 78 6.33 4.40 10.72
C LEU A 78 6.87 3.09 10.14
N ILE A 79 6.90 2.02 10.95
CA ILE A 79 7.40 0.70 10.52
C ILE A 79 6.58 0.19 9.33
N VAL A 80 5.25 0.17 9.44
CA VAL A 80 4.39 -0.34 8.35
C VAL A 80 4.46 0.55 7.11
N THR A 81 4.67 1.85 7.26
CA THR A 81 4.86 2.78 6.14
C THR A 81 6.15 2.46 5.37
N VAL A 82 7.26 2.24 6.08
CA VAL A 82 8.54 1.86 5.46
C VAL A 82 8.41 0.53 4.74
N LEU A 83 7.83 -0.48 5.39
CA LEU A 83 7.60 -1.79 4.77
C LEU A 83 6.71 -1.67 3.52
N LYS A 84 5.64 -0.88 3.60
CA LYS A 84 4.75 -0.65 2.47
C LYS A 84 5.47 0.07 1.33
N ALA A 85 6.33 1.06 1.61
CA ALA A 85 7.12 1.75 0.60
C ALA A 85 8.03 0.79 -0.16
N LEU A 86 8.70 -0.14 0.53
CA LEU A 86 9.54 -1.17 -0.10
C LEU A 86 8.73 -2.08 -1.04
N VAL A 87 7.54 -2.49 -0.60
CA VAL A 87 6.61 -3.29 -1.42
C VAL A 87 6.18 -2.52 -2.67
N VAL A 88 5.79 -1.25 -2.52
CA VAL A 88 5.37 -0.39 -3.63
C VAL A 88 6.50 -0.17 -4.63
N VAL A 89 7.74 0.07 -4.17
CA VAL A 89 8.90 0.22 -5.04
C VAL A 89 9.11 -1.04 -5.87
N ASN A 90 9.10 -2.21 -5.23
CA ASN A 90 9.23 -3.49 -5.92
C ASN A 90 8.13 -3.69 -6.97
N ASN A 91 6.88 -3.41 -6.62
CA ASN A 91 5.75 -3.57 -7.54
C ASN A 91 5.78 -2.57 -8.69
N SER A 92 6.26 -1.35 -8.44
CA SER A 92 6.43 -0.32 -9.46
C SER A 92 7.51 -0.71 -10.48
N ILE A 93 8.60 -1.33 -10.04
CA ILE A 93 9.64 -1.86 -10.93
C ILE A 93 9.06 -2.96 -11.81
N ASN A 94 8.33 -3.92 -11.23
CA ASN A 94 7.72 -5.01 -11.98
C ASN A 94 6.69 -4.50 -12.99
N ALA A 95 5.84 -3.55 -12.59
CA ALA A 95 4.88 -2.90 -13.49
C ALA A 95 5.57 -2.18 -14.65
N TYR A 96 6.69 -1.50 -14.39
CA TYR A 96 7.47 -0.85 -15.44
C TYR A 96 8.08 -1.86 -16.43
N LEU A 97 8.59 -2.99 -15.95
CA LEU A 97 9.13 -4.06 -16.81
C LEU A 97 8.05 -4.65 -17.73
N VAL A 98 6.83 -4.83 -17.23
CA VAL A 98 5.67 -5.22 -18.03
C VAL A 98 5.41 -4.22 -19.15
N VAL A 99 5.35 -2.92 -18.83
CA VAL A 99 5.15 -1.86 -19.85
C VAL A 99 6.24 -1.90 -20.93
N LEU A 100 7.49 -2.14 -20.56
CA LEU A 100 8.58 -2.28 -21.53
C LEU A 100 8.44 -3.50 -22.44
N LYS A 101 7.94 -4.63 -21.93
CA LYS A 101 7.68 -5.82 -22.74
C LYS A 101 6.55 -5.58 -23.75
N LEU A 102 5.45 -4.95 -23.33
CA LEU A 102 4.30 -4.66 -24.19
C LEU A 102 4.59 -3.67 -25.33
N ARG A 103 5.70 -2.92 -25.26
CA ARG A 103 6.13 -1.97 -26.30
C ARG A 103 7.04 -2.58 -27.37
N LYS A 104 7.45 -3.83 -27.22
CA LYS A 104 8.29 -4.55 -28.20
C LYS A 104 7.43 -5.43 -29.09
#